data_AF-A0A060ZCA3-F1
#
_entry.id   AF-A0A060ZCA3-F1
#
_cell.length_a   1.000
_cell.length_b   1.000
_cell.length_c   1.000
_cell.angle_alpha   90.00
_cell.angle_beta   90.00
_cell.angle_gamma   90.00
#
_symmetry.space_group_name_H-M   'P 1'
#
loop_
_entity.id
_entity.type
_entity.pdbx_description
1 polymer ?
#
loop_
_entity_poly.entity_id
_entity_poly.type
_entity_poly.pdbx_seq_one_letter_code
_entity_poly.pdbx_strand_id
1 'polypeptide(L)'
;MLIGCVLTGVEVQVADSLETYSVTMHIHFILVKCQLCARRSSQSEAVAIQAIRNAKGNSFCVDCEAPNPTWASLNLGALICIECSGIHRNLGTHLSRVRSLDLDDWPRELTQVLTAIGNHLANSIWECHTQGRHKPTPNATR
;
A
#
# COMPACT_ATOMS: atom_id res chain seq x y z
N MET A 1 5.47 10.62 -2.63
CA MET A 1 4.46 9.86 -3.40
C MET A 1 5.02 8.54 -3.82
N LEU A 2 4.35 7.46 -3.42
CA LEU A 2 4.75 6.08 -3.69
C LEU A 2 5.18 5.87 -5.15
N ILE A 3 4.38 6.39 -6.09
CA ILE A 3 4.65 6.32 -7.55
C ILE A 3 5.99 6.98 -7.91
N GLY A 4 6.30 8.14 -7.31
CA GLY A 4 7.55 8.86 -7.53
C GLY A 4 8.77 8.08 -7.03
N CYS A 5 8.66 7.41 -5.88
CA CYS A 5 9.77 6.66 -5.30
C CYS A 5 10.05 5.36 -6.06
N VAL A 6 9.01 4.70 -6.58
CA VAL A 6 9.12 3.47 -7.40
C VAL A 6 9.78 3.74 -8.75
N LEU A 7 9.54 4.90 -9.36
CA LEU A 7 10.08 5.27 -10.68
C LEU A 7 11.49 5.89 -10.65
N THR A 8 11.90 6.53 -9.55
CA THR A 8 13.21 7.21 -9.47
C THR A 8 14.38 6.29 -9.17
N GLY A 9 14.19 4.97 -9.04
CA GLY A 9 15.28 4.03 -8.74
C GLY A 9 16.00 4.34 -7.43
N VAL A 10 15.35 5.06 -6.51
CA VAL A 10 15.92 5.39 -5.20
C VAL A 10 15.93 4.10 -4.40
N GLU A 11 17.12 3.52 -4.20
CA GLU A 11 17.34 2.58 -3.11
C GLU A 11 16.88 3.27 -1.82
N VAL A 12 15.83 2.73 -1.20
CA VAL A 12 15.31 3.23 0.08
C VAL A 12 16.39 2.97 1.12
N GLN A 13 17.23 3.97 1.41
CA GLN A 13 18.20 3.90 2.50
C GLN A 13 17.45 3.98 3.82
N VAL A 14 17.29 2.83 4.49
CA VAL A 14 16.74 2.76 5.85
C VAL A 14 17.90 2.87 6.85
N ALA A 15 17.78 3.84 7.76
CA ALA A 15 18.73 4.07 8.84
C ALA A 15 18.57 3.01 9.95
N ASP A 16 19.25 1.88 9.81
CA ASP A 16 19.97 1.23 10.90
C ASP A 16 20.85 0.10 10.37
N SER A 17 22.17 0.23 10.63
CA SER A 17 23.24 -0.77 10.53
C SER A 17 23.14 -1.91 9.49
N LEU A 18 23.94 -1.77 8.42
CA LEU A 18 24.64 -2.85 7.68
C LEU A 18 23.82 -4.07 7.20
N GLU A 19 22.77 -3.90 6.39
CA GLU A 19 22.41 -4.91 5.37
C GLU A 19 21.45 -4.31 4.31
N THR A 20 21.82 -4.39 3.04
CA THR A 20 21.00 -3.92 1.90
C THR A 20 19.85 -4.90 1.67
N TYR A 21 18.65 -4.62 2.18
CA TYR A 21 17.48 -5.46 1.95
C TYR A 21 16.57 -4.87 0.86
N SER A 22 16.26 -5.65 -0.16
CA SER A 22 15.22 -5.30 -1.14
C SER A 22 13.90 -5.01 -0.42
N VAL A 23 13.12 -4.04 -0.90
CA VAL A 23 11.74 -3.75 -0.42
C VAL A 23 10.87 -5.02 -0.36
N THR A 24 11.15 -5.99 -1.22
CA THR A 24 10.55 -7.33 -1.22
C THR A 24 10.87 -8.12 0.05
N MET A 25 12.10 -8.04 0.59
CA MET A 25 12.51 -8.68 1.84
C MET A 25 11.87 -8.04 3.08
N HIS A 26 11.70 -6.71 3.10
CA HIS A 26 11.04 -6.02 4.23
C HIS A 26 9.54 -6.31 4.29
N ILE A 27 8.85 -6.30 3.15
CA ILE A 27 7.44 -6.72 3.06
C ILE A 27 7.29 -8.19 3.44
N HIS A 28 8.22 -9.06 3.00
CA HIS A 28 8.24 -10.46 3.42
C HIS A 28 8.44 -10.60 4.94
N PHE A 29 9.32 -9.82 5.56
CA PHE A 29 9.54 -9.83 7.02
C PHE A 29 8.34 -9.30 7.80
N ILE A 30 7.65 -8.26 7.31
CA ILE A 30 6.40 -7.72 7.88
C ILE A 30 5.30 -8.78 7.81
N LEU A 31 5.14 -9.45 6.66
CA LEU A 31 4.18 -10.54 6.49
C LEU A 31 4.49 -11.71 7.43
N VAL A 32 5.76 -12.09 7.60
CA VAL A 32 6.20 -13.16 8.52
C VAL A 32 5.95 -12.80 9.99
N LYS A 33 6.17 -11.54 10.42
CA LYS A 33 5.81 -11.09 11.77
C LYS A 33 4.30 -11.00 11.99
N CYS A 34 3.53 -10.59 10.98
CA CYS A 34 2.07 -10.47 11.06
C CYS A 34 1.37 -11.84 11.19
N GLN A 35 2.00 -12.93 10.72
CA GLN A 35 1.48 -14.29 10.85
C GLN A 35 1.39 -14.78 12.31
N LEU A 36 2.21 -14.23 13.22
CA LEU A 36 2.21 -14.63 14.64
C LEU A 36 1.04 -14.02 15.44
N CYS A 37 0.42 -12.93 14.98
CA CYS A 37 -0.70 -12.27 15.67
C CYS A 37 -2.09 -12.64 15.10
N ALA A 38 -2.15 -13.20 13.88
CA ALA A 38 -3.41 -13.56 13.24
C ALA A 38 -3.91 -14.93 13.70
N ARG A 39 -4.62 -14.98 14.83
CA ARG A 39 -5.52 -16.11 15.17
C ARG A 39 -6.34 -16.53 13.94
N ARG A 40 -6.50 -17.84 13.72
CA ARG A 40 -7.44 -18.42 12.73
C ARG A 40 -8.84 -17.86 12.99
N SER A 41 -9.28 -16.88 12.20
CA SER A 41 -10.65 -16.37 12.22
C SER A 41 -11.28 -16.55 10.83
N SER A 42 -12.38 -17.26 10.75
CA SER A 42 -13.21 -17.35 9.54
C SER A 42 -14.04 -16.07 9.41
N GLN A 43 -13.40 -14.91 9.27
CA GLN A 43 -14.11 -13.66 8.96
C GLN A 43 -14.54 -13.68 7.50
N SER A 44 -15.79 -13.28 7.25
CA SER A 44 -16.29 -13.06 5.89
C SER A 44 -15.51 -11.93 5.22
N GLU A 45 -15.35 -12.02 3.90
CA GLU A 45 -14.67 -11.03 3.06
C GLU A 45 -15.14 -9.58 3.34
N ALA A 46 -16.45 -9.35 3.40
CA ALA A 46 -17.03 -8.03 3.69
C ALA A 46 -16.54 -7.43 5.01
N VAL A 47 -16.39 -8.25 6.06
CA VAL A 47 -15.89 -7.81 7.37
C VAL A 47 -14.40 -7.48 7.28
N ALA A 48 -13.62 -8.28 6.55
CA ALA A 48 -12.19 -8.03 6.35
C ALA A 48 -11.96 -6.74 5.55
N ILE A 49 -12.71 -6.52 4.47
CA ILE A 49 -12.64 -5.28 3.67
C ILE A 49 -13.05 -4.08 4.52
N GLN A 50 -14.10 -4.19 5.34
CA GLN A 50 -14.49 -3.09 6.23
C GLN A 50 -13.40 -2.77 7.25
N ALA A 51 -12.74 -3.78 7.82
CA ALA A 51 -11.61 -3.57 8.72
C ALA A 51 -10.44 -2.87 8.02
N ILE A 52 -10.14 -3.25 6.78
CA ILE A 52 -9.12 -2.59 5.94
C ILE A 52 -9.49 -1.12 5.72
N ARG A 53 -10.74 -0.81 5.34
CA ARG A 53 -11.18 0.59 5.13
C ARG A 53 -11.04 1.44 6.39
N ASN A 54 -11.26 0.85 7.56
CA ASN A 54 -11.17 1.51 8.86
C ASN A 54 -9.74 1.61 9.42
N ALA A 55 -8.75 0.98 8.78
CA ALA A 55 -7.37 1.01 9.26
C ALA A 55 -6.77 2.42 9.18
N LYS A 56 -5.79 2.70 10.03
CA LYS A 56 -5.14 4.02 10.11
C LYS A 56 -4.58 4.43 8.76
N GLY A 57 -4.96 5.61 8.29
CA GLY A 57 -4.53 6.19 7.01
C GLY A 57 -5.32 5.71 5.79
N ASN A 58 -6.15 4.67 5.91
CA ASN A 58 -6.90 4.13 4.78
C ASN A 58 -8.13 4.96 4.39
N SER A 59 -8.50 5.97 5.18
CA SER A 59 -9.54 6.95 4.83
C SER A 59 -9.14 7.86 3.66
N PHE A 60 -7.86 7.89 3.29
CA PHE A 60 -7.32 8.73 2.22
C PHE A 60 -6.39 7.92 1.31
N CYS A 61 -6.39 8.27 0.02
CA CYS A 61 -5.49 7.70 -0.98
C CYS A 61 -4.03 7.86 -0.56
N VAL A 62 -3.26 6.77 -0.70
CA VAL A 62 -1.83 6.76 -0.34
C VAL A 62 -0.99 7.68 -1.24
N ASP A 63 -1.47 8.06 -2.43
CA ASP A 63 -0.72 8.91 -3.37
C ASP A 63 -1.20 10.36 -3.42
N CYS A 64 -2.50 10.63 -3.35
CA CYS A 64 -3.02 12.00 -3.57
C CYS A 64 -3.95 12.52 -2.48
N GLU A 65 -4.13 11.75 -1.39
CA GLU A 65 -5.02 12.11 -0.27
C GLU A 65 -6.50 12.26 -0.64
N ALA A 66 -6.92 11.77 -1.82
CA ALA A 66 -8.34 11.69 -2.17
C ALA A 66 -9.08 10.83 -1.14
N PRO A 67 -10.25 11.27 -0.64
CA PRO A 67 -10.96 10.55 0.40
C PRO A 67 -11.54 9.23 -0.11
N ASN A 68 -11.77 8.29 0.81
CA ASN A 68 -12.46 7.03 0.58
C ASN A 68 -11.91 6.23 -0.62
N PRO A 69 -10.62 5.88 -0.64
CA PRO A 69 -10.05 5.07 -1.72
C PRO A 69 -10.76 3.71 -1.82
N THR A 70 -11.14 3.33 -3.05
CA THR A 70 -11.84 2.07 -3.37
C THR A 70 -10.98 1.08 -4.15
N TRP A 71 -9.71 1.40 -4.36
CA TRP A 71 -8.75 0.56 -5.08
C TRP A 71 -7.55 0.26 -4.19
N ALA A 72 -6.79 -0.77 -4.55
CA ALA A 72 -5.62 -1.20 -3.80
C ALA A 72 -4.48 -1.58 -4.74
N SER A 73 -3.24 -1.32 -4.29
CA SER A 73 -2.03 -1.89 -4.85
C SER A 73 -1.53 -2.99 -3.91
N LEU A 74 -1.65 -4.26 -4.34
CA LEU A 74 -1.42 -5.42 -3.48
C LEU A 74 0.04 -5.55 -3.02
N ASN A 75 0.98 -5.42 -3.95
CA ASN A 75 2.40 -5.55 -3.64
C ASN A 75 2.93 -4.39 -2.79
N LEU A 76 2.24 -3.24 -2.81
CA LEU A 76 2.56 -2.09 -1.96
C LEU A 76 1.76 -2.08 -0.66
N GLY A 77 0.73 -2.94 -0.54
CA GLY A 77 -0.09 -3.08 0.65
C GLY A 77 -0.94 -1.84 0.97
N ALA A 78 -1.32 -1.05 -0.03
CA ALA A 78 -1.89 0.28 0.16
C ALA A 78 -3.18 0.51 -0.65
N LEU A 79 -4.07 1.33 -0.11
CA LEU A 79 -5.28 1.81 -0.78
C LEU A 79 -5.02 3.08 -1.58
N ILE A 80 -5.51 3.09 -2.82
CA ILE A 80 -5.42 4.16 -3.81
C ILE A 80 -6.82 4.55 -4.29
N CYS A 81 -6.98 5.79 -4.74
CA CYS A 81 -8.21 6.20 -5.42
C CYS A 81 -8.27 5.65 -6.86
N ILE A 82 -9.42 5.78 -7.50
CA ILE A 82 -9.62 5.32 -8.88
C ILE A 82 -8.65 5.97 -9.87
N GLU A 83 -8.34 7.26 -9.72
CA GLU A 83 -7.41 7.98 -10.61
C GLU A 83 -5.98 7.44 -10.47
N CYS A 84 -5.47 7.34 -9.24
CA CYS A 84 -4.15 6.78 -8.97
C CYS A 84 -4.07 5.31 -9.39
N SER A 85 -5.17 4.55 -9.31
CA SER A 85 -5.23 3.19 -9.84
C SER A 85 -4.93 3.13 -11.35
N GLY A 86 -5.35 4.13 -12.12
CA GLY A 86 -5.03 4.27 -13.54
C GLY A 86 -3.53 4.44 -13.77
N ILE A 87 -2.88 5.30 -12.99
CA ILE A 87 -1.42 5.49 -13.05
C ILE A 87 -0.69 4.20 -12.70
N HIS A 88 -1.10 3.54 -11.61
CA HIS A 88 -0.52 2.27 -11.18
C HIS A 88 -0.63 1.16 -12.23
N ARG A 89 -1.69 1.14 -13.05
CA ARG A 89 -1.82 0.20 -14.17
C ARG A 89 -0.77 0.45 -15.25
N ASN A 90 -0.46 1.72 -15.53
CA ASN A 90 0.54 2.11 -16.54
C ASN A 90 1.97 1.76 -16.12
N LEU A 91 2.24 1.58 -14.82
CA LEU A 91 3.54 1.11 -14.31
C LEU A 91 3.81 -0.36 -14.64
N GLY A 92 2.76 -1.16 -14.83
CA GLY A 92 2.84 -2.60 -15.06
C GLY A 92 2.84 -3.45 -13.78
N THR A 93 2.47 -4.72 -13.93
CA THR A 93 2.16 -5.65 -12.83
C THR A 93 3.35 -6.09 -11.99
N HIS A 94 4.57 -5.85 -12.47
CA HIS A 94 5.81 -6.07 -11.73
C HIS A 94 6.05 -4.98 -10.67
N LEU A 95 5.49 -3.78 -10.88
CA LEU A 95 5.60 -2.64 -9.96
C LEU A 95 4.32 -2.38 -9.17
N SER A 96 3.15 -2.62 -9.76
CA SER A 96 1.89 -2.48 -9.04
C SER A 96 0.83 -3.45 -9.52
N ARG A 97 0.31 -4.27 -8.61
CA ARG A 97 -0.84 -5.15 -8.86
C ARG A 97 -2.11 -4.52 -8.32
N VAL A 98 -2.92 -3.98 -9.23
CA VAL A 98 -4.12 -3.20 -8.90
C VAL A 98 -5.35 -4.10 -8.78
N ARG A 99 -6.17 -3.87 -7.74
CA ARG A 99 -7.48 -4.49 -7.49
C ARG A 99 -8.48 -3.47 -6.96
N SER A 100 -9.75 -3.64 -7.29
CA SER A 100 -10.89 -2.90 -6.74
C SER A 100 -11.37 -3.57 -5.45
N LEU A 101 -11.67 -2.79 -4.41
CA LEU A 101 -12.28 -3.29 -3.18
C LEU A 101 -13.76 -3.68 -3.37
N ASP A 102 -14.42 -3.14 -4.40
CA ASP A 102 -15.86 -3.29 -4.59
C ASP A 102 -16.22 -4.19 -5.79
N LEU A 103 -15.25 -4.46 -6.68
CA LEU A 103 -15.51 -5.13 -7.98
C LEU A 103 -14.71 -6.43 -8.17
N ASP A 104 -13.69 -6.70 -7.36
CA ASP A 104 -12.86 -7.90 -7.45
C ASP A 104 -13.05 -8.78 -6.21
N ASP A 105 -12.79 -10.08 -6.35
CA ASP A 105 -12.77 -11.03 -5.22
C ASP A 105 -11.55 -10.81 -4.31
N TRP A 106 -11.77 -10.88 -2.99
CA TRP A 106 -10.73 -10.71 -1.97
C TRP A 106 -10.51 -11.97 -1.12
N PRO A 107 -9.74 -12.94 -1.64
CA PRO A 107 -9.31 -14.08 -0.83
C PRO A 107 -8.49 -13.61 0.38
N ARG A 108 -8.49 -14.44 1.42
CA ARG A 108 -7.95 -14.12 2.75
C ARG A 108 -6.50 -13.67 2.69
N GLU A 109 -5.71 -14.25 1.80
CA GLU A 109 -4.29 -13.93 1.62
C GLU A 109 -4.09 -12.48 1.19
N LEU A 110 -4.98 -11.94 0.35
CA LEU A 110 -4.88 -10.55 -0.13
C LEU A 110 -5.31 -9.54 0.94
N THR A 111 -6.38 -9.86 1.68
CA THR A 111 -6.84 -9.00 2.79
C THR A 111 -5.81 -8.96 3.92
N GLN A 112 -5.07 -10.05 4.15
CA GLN A 112 -3.97 -10.09 5.11
C GLN A 112 -2.83 -9.13 4.73
N VAL A 113 -2.49 -9.01 3.44
CA VAL A 113 -1.46 -8.04 3.00
C VAL A 113 -1.88 -6.61 3.33
N LEU A 114 -3.11 -6.22 2.99
CA LEU A 114 -3.63 -4.88 3.26
C LEU A 114 -3.80 -4.60 4.76
N THR A 115 -4.12 -5.61 5.55
CA THR A 115 -4.22 -5.50 7.01
C THR A 115 -2.84 -5.33 7.67
N ALA A 116 -1.82 -6.02 7.14
CA ALA A 116 -0.47 -5.97 7.68
C ALA A 116 0.26 -4.65 7.38
N ILE A 117 -0.01 -4.05 6.22
CA ILE A 117 0.67 -2.83 5.76
C ILE A 117 -0.23 -1.62 5.97
N GLY A 118 -1.19 -1.40 5.08
CA GLY A 118 -2.05 -0.22 5.10
C GLY A 118 -1.32 1.09 4.82
N ASN A 119 -2.08 2.16 4.60
CA ASN A 119 -1.54 3.42 4.10
C ASN A 119 -0.63 4.14 5.10
N HIS A 120 -0.89 4.00 6.41
CA HIS A 120 -0.03 4.61 7.41
C HIS A 120 1.39 4.04 7.36
N LEU A 121 1.53 2.71 7.34
CA LEU A 121 2.84 2.06 7.25
C LEU A 121 3.46 2.31 5.87
N ALA A 122 2.66 2.21 4.80
CA ALA A 122 3.12 2.48 3.44
C ALA A 122 3.76 3.88 3.34
N ASN A 123 3.09 4.94 3.82
CA ASN A 123 3.68 6.28 3.81
C ASN A 123 4.98 6.35 4.63
N SER A 124 5.06 5.65 5.77
CA SER A 124 6.30 5.64 6.57
C SER A 124 7.48 4.94 5.87
N ILE A 125 7.22 4.06 4.91
CA ILE A 125 8.26 3.35 4.14
C ILE A 125 8.60 4.15 2.88
N TRP A 126 7.58 4.56 2.13
CA TRP A 126 7.74 5.11 0.78
C TRP A 126 7.82 6.63 0.71
N GLU A 127 7.43 7.31 1.78
CA GLU A 127 7.47 8.77 1.92
C GLU A 127 8.39 9.22 3.07
N CYS A 128 9.25 8.33 3.59
CA CYS A 128 10.20 8.70 4.64
C CYS A 128 11.22 9.76 4.20
N HIS A 129 11.54 9.81 2.90
CA HIS A 129 12.55 10.71 2.34
C HIS A 129 12.06 11.39 1.07
N THR A 130 11.13 12.33 1.20
CA THR A 130 10.56 13.05 0.06
C THR A 130 11.42 14.22 -0.44
N GLN A 131 12.54 14.53 0.21
CA GLN A 131 13.42 15.67 -0.13
C GLN A 131 12.65 17.00 -0.28
N GLY A 132 11.64 17.23 0.58
CA GLY A 132 10.79 18.43 0.53
C GLY A 132 9.71 18.42 -0.55
N ARG A 133 9.57 17.32 -1.32
CA ARG A 133 8.43 17.16 -2.23
C ARG A 133 7.17 16.85 -1.44
N HIS A 134 6.12 17.64 -1.70
CA HIS A 134 4.82 17.40 -1.12
C HIS A 134 4.02 16.41 -1.95
N LYS A 135 3.10 15.72 -1.27
CA LYS A 135 2.09 14.88 -1.89
C LYS A 135 1.16 15.77 -2.73
N PRO A 136 0.81 15.38 -3.96
CA PRO A 136 -0.12 16.15 -4.77
C PRO A 136 -1.50 16.06 -4.15
N THR A 137 -2.30 17.08 -4.41
CA THR A 137 -3.70 17.08 -4.06
C THR A 137 -4.50 16.17 -4.99
N PRO A 138 -5.75 15.82 -4.63
CA PRO A 138 -6.68 15.12 -5.52
C PRO A 138 -6.86 15.85 -6.86
N ASN A 139 -6.76 17.17 -6.87
CA ASN A 139 -6.98 18.00 -8.06
C ASN A 139 -5.70 18.34 -8.84
N ALA A 140 -4.54 17.78 -8.47
CA ALA A 140 -3.30 18.09 -9.19
C ALA A 140 -3.27 17.40 -10.56
N THR A 141 -2.70 18.07 -11.57
CA THR A 141 -2.50 17.51 -12.90
C THR A 141 -1.72 16.19 -12.81
N ARG A 142 -2.19 15.18 -13.54
CA ARG A 142 -1.66 13.81 -13.54
C ARG A 142 -0.81 13.54 -14.77
#